data_AF-A0AAV5G8H8-F1
#
_entry.id   AF-A0AAV5G8H8-F1
#
_cell.length_a   1.000
_cell.length_b   1.000
_cell.length_c   1.000
_cell.angle_alpha   90.00
_cell.angle_beta   90.00
_cell.angle_gamma   90.00
#
_symmetry.space_group_name_H-M   'P 1'
#
loop_
_entity.id
_entity.type
_entity.pdbx_description
1 polymer ?
#
loop_
_entity_poly.entity_id
_entity_poly.type
_entity_poly.pdbx_seq_one_letter_code
_entity_poly.pdbx_strand_id
1 'polypeptide(L)' 'MSGKYHPQQANLLWDTALGFVGFITALALLQAILNVFAEEPAIWPGFVAAGFVFGTWMIYRGKKKYFQHNYPEDTDNL' A
#
# COMPACT_ATOMS: atom_id res chain seq x y z
N MET A 1 6.28 -22.83 16.14
CA MET A 1 7.11 -23.13 14.95
C MET A 1 7.51 -21.81 14.32
N SER A 2 8.69 -21.26 14.63
CA SER A 2 9.20 -20.02 14.02
C SER A 2 10.06 -20.38 12.82
N GLY A 3 9.43 -20.86 11.75
CA GLY A 3 10.09 -20.99 10.45
C GLY A 3 10.31 -19.59 9.91
N LYS A 4 11.57 -19.16 9.84
CA LYS A 4 11.91 -17.91 9.13
C LYS A 4 11.40 -18.06 7.69
N TYR A 5 10.45 -17.23 7.28
CA TYR A 5 9.98 -17.23 5.89
C TYR A 5 11.18 -17.01 4.96
N HIS A 6 11.19 -17.67 3.81
CA HIS A 6 12.17 -17.37 2.78
C HIS A 6 11.98 -15.90 2.32
N PRO A 7 13.04 -15.11 2.12
CA PRO A 7 12.94 -13.68 1.77
C PRO A 7 12.06 -13.44 0.53
N GLN A 8 12.10 -14.37 -0.42
CA GLN A 8 11.28 -14.36 -1.63
C GLN A 8 9.77 -14.46 -1.33
N GLN A 9 9.38 -15.33 -0.39
CA GLN A 9 7.97 -15.51 0.01
C GLN A 9 7.45 -14.26 0.73
N ALA A 10 8.27 -13.69 1.62
CA ALA A 10 7.93 -12.44 2.29
C ALA A 10 7.80 -11.30 1.27
N ASN A 11 8.69 -11.23 0.27
CA ASN A 11 8.64 -10.16 -0.74
C ASN A 11 7.37 -10.27 -1.59
N LEU A 12 7.02 -11.47 -2.02
CA LEU A 12 5.79 -11.72 -2.78
C LEU A 12 4.53 -11.34 -1.99
N LEU A 13 4.49 -11.64 -0.69
CA LEU A 13 3.38 -11.24 0.18
C LEU A 13 3.27 -9.72 0.29
N TRP A 14 4.40 -9.03 0.53
CA TRP A 14 4.43 -7.57 0.61
C TRP A 14 4.07 -6.90 -0.72
N ASP A 15 4.53 -7.44 -1.85
CA ASP A 15 4.20 -6.92 -3.19
C ASP A 15 2.73 -7.13 -3.52
N THR A 16 2.18 -8.29 -3.17
CA THR A 16 0.74 -8.57 -3.36
C THR A 16 -0.12 -7.66 -2.50
N ALA A 17 0.26 -7.46 -1.22
CA ALA A 17 -0.43 -6.54 -0.32
C ALA A 17 -0.37 -5.09 -0.83
N LEU A 18 0.81 -4.63 -1.26
CA LEU A 18 0.97 -3.29 -1.84
C LEU A 18 0.19 -3.12 -3.14
N GLY A 19 0.21 -4.11 -4.02
CA GLY A 19 -0.54 -4.10 -5.27
C GLY A 19 -2.06 -4.05 -5.03
N PHE A 20 -2.57 -4.90 -4.13
CA PHE A 20 -3.98 -4.91 -3.77
C PHE A 20 -4.44 -3.60 -3.15
N VAL A 21 -3.73 -3.11 -2.12
CA VAL A 21 -4.09 -1.85 -1.47
C VAL A 21 -3.95 -0.69 -2.45
N GLY A 22 -2.89 -0.65 -3.26
CA GLY A 22 -2.68 0.36 -4.28
C GLY A 22 -3.81 0.39 -5.32
N PHE A 23 -4.32 -0.76 -5.75
CA PHE A 23 -5.45 -0.85 -6.67
C PHE A 23 -6.74 -0.27 -6.06
N ILE A 24 -7.06 -0.63 -4.80
CA ILE A 24 -8.21 -0.06 -4.09
C ILE A 24 -8.06 1.45 -3.90
N THR A 25 -6.86 1.91 -3.55
CA THR A 25 -6.52 3.34 -3.47
C THR A 25 -6.79 4.05 -4.79
N ALA A 26 -6.42 3.44 -5.93
CA ALA A 26 -6.68 4.00 -7.24
C ALA A 26 -8.19 4.09 -7.55
N LEU A 27 -8.97 3.07 -7.19
CA LEU A 27 -10.43 3.12 -7.33
C LEU A 27 -11.07 4.19 -6.43
N ALA A 28 -10.56 4.36 -5.20
CA ALA A 28 -11.03 5.41 -4.29
C ALA A 28 -10.71 6.82 -4.83
N LEU A 29 -9.51 7.02 -5.38
CA LEU A 29 -9.12 8.25 -6.05
C LEU A 29 -9.99 8.53 -7.26
N LEU A 30 -10.24 7.53 -8.11
CA LEU A 30 -11.12 7.66 -9.26
C LEU A 30 -12.54 8.08 -8.82
N GLN A 31 -13.09 7.44 -7.79
CA GLN A 31 -14.39 7.81 -7.22
C GLN A 31 -14.38 9.24 -6.67
N ALA A 32 -13.32 9.66 -5.98
CA ALA A 32 -13.20 11.02 -5.48
C ALA A 32 -13.17 12.04 -6.63
N ILE A 33 -12.43 11.75 -7.70
CA ILE A 33 -12.36 12.59 -8.90
C ILE A 33 -13.74 12.66 -9.57
N LEU A 34 -14.40 11.53 -9.80
CA LEU A 34 -15.74 11.50 -10.40
C LEU A 34 -16.76 12.28 -9.55
N ASN A 35 -16.67 12.17 -8.22
CA ASN A 35 -17.55 12.86 -7.29
C ASN A 35 -17.37 14.40 -7.33
N VAL A 36 -16.20 14.93 -7.71
CA VAL A 36 -16.02 16.39 -7.90
C VAL A 36 -16.89 16.92 -9.05
N PHE A 37 -17.21 16.08 -10.03
CA PHE A 37 -18.06 16.42 -11.17
C PHE A 37 -19.53 16.04 -10.96
N ALA A 38 -19.90 15.53 -9.78
CA ALA A 38 -21.28 15.21 -9.46
C ALA A 38 -22.10 16.49 -9.19
N GLU A 39 -23.41 16.42 -9.41
CA GLU A 39 -24.34 17.53 -9.16
C GLU A 39 -24.34 17.95 -7.68
N GLU A 40 -24.20 16.98 -6.78
CA GLU A 40 -24.07 17.18 -5.33
C GLU A 40 -22.77 16.52 -4.83
N PRO A 41 -21.63 17.24 -4.85
CA PRO A 41 -20.35 16.66 -4.48
C PRO A 41 -20.25 16.40 -2.97
N ALA A 42 -20.00 15.14 -2.59
CA ALA A 42 -19.75 14.77 -1.21
C ALA A 42 -18.26 14.92 -0.84
N ILE A 43 -17.92 15.31 0.38
CA ILE A 43 -16.51 15.44 0.80
C ILE A 43 -15.89 14.08 1.19
N TRP A 44 -16.72 13.12 1.60
CA TRP A 44 -16.29 11.82 2.13
C TRP A 44 -15.39 11.00 1.20
N PRO A 45 -15.65 10.88 -0.12
CA PRO A 45 -14.78 10.16 -1.04
C PRO A 45 -13.34 10.70 -1.05
N GLY A 46 -13.16 12.02 -0.90
CA GLY A 46 -11.84 12.65 -0.82
C GLY A 46 -11.07 12.23 0.44
N PHE A 47 -11.73 12.22 1.60
CA PHE A 47 -11.10 11.74 2.85
C PHE A 47 -10.77 10.25 2.79
N VAL A 48 -11.66 9.43 2.23
CA VAL A 48 -11.43 8.00 2.04
C VAL A 48 -10.20 7.78 1.14
N ALA A 49 -10.13 8.47 0.00
CA ALA A 49 -8.98 8.39 -0.90
C ALA A 49 -7.68 8.84 -0.22
N ALA A 50 -7.69 9.95 0.53
CA ALA A 50 -6.53 10.40 1.29
C ALA A 50 -6.09 9.37 2.35
N GLY A 51 -7.04 8.75 3.04
CA GLY A 51 -6.78 7.69 4.01
C GLY A 51 -6.15 6.45 3.37
N PHE A 52 -6.64 6.03 2.21
CA PHE A 52 -6.08 4.91 1.45
C PHE A 52 -4.68 5.21 0.93
N VAL A 53 -4.43 6.41 0.39
CA VAL A 53 -3.08 6.85 -0.01
C VAL A 53 -2.11 6.81 1.16
N PHE A 54 -2.54 7.31 2.33
CA PHE A 54 -1.73 7.28 3.55
C PHE A 54 -1.47 5.84 4.02
N GLY A 55 -2.47 4.96 3.93
CA GLY A 55 -2.33 3.53 4.20
C GLY A 55 -1.32 2.85 3.27
N THR A 56 -1.41 3.08 1.96
CA THR A 56 -0.42 2.58 0.99
C THR A 56 0.99 3.05 1.33
N TRP A 57 1.15 4.33 1.68
CA TRP A 57 2.45 4.88 2.10
C TRP A 57 2.99 4.22 3.38
N MET A 58 2.13 3.98 4.37
CA MET A 58 2.51 3.27 5.59
C MET A 58 2.98 1.84 5.31
N ILE A 59 2.27 1.11 4.45
CA ILE A 59 2.64 -0.27 4.05
C ILE A 59 3.98 -0.24 3.30
N TYR A 60 4.18 0.70 2.39
CA TYR A 60 5.45 0.85 1.67
C TYR A 60 6.61 1.11 2.62
N ARG A 61 6.42 2.00 3.60
CA ARG A 61 7.41 2.28 4.64
C ARG A 61 7.64 1.06 5.55
N GLY A 62 6.58 0.31 5.86
CA GLY A 62 6.61 -0.93 6.62
C GLY A 62 7.44 -2.01 5.93
N LYS A 63 7.21 -2.23 4.62
CA LYS A 63 8.01 -3.13 3.79
C LYS A 63 9.48 -2.78 3.88
N LYS A 64 9.85 -1.51 3.63
CA LYS A 64 11.25 -1.06 3.67
C LYS A 64 11.91 -1.37 5.02
N LYS A 65 11.24 -1.04 6.14
CA LYS A 65 11.75 -1.34 7.49
C LYS A 65 11.85 -2.85 7.76
N TYR A 66 10.88 -3.63 7.32
CA TYR A 66 10.86 -5.08 7.51
C TYR A 66 12.04 -5.75 6.81
N PHE A 67 12.31 -5.40 5.55
CA PHE A 67 13.44 -5.98 4.81
C PHE A 67 14.79 -5.49 5.34
N GLN A 68 14.93 -4.21 5.67
CA GLN A 68 16.15 -3.68 6.29
C GLN A 68 16.51 -4.37 7.61
N HIS A 69 15.52 -4.73 8.43
CA HIS A 69 15.77 -5.38 9.71
C HIS A 69 16.00 -6.89 9.59
N ASN A 70 15.28 -7.58 8.70
CA ASN A 70 15.29 -9.04 8.64
C ASN A 70 16.23 -9.62 7.57
N TYR A 71 16.60 -8.82 6.55
CA TYR A 71 17.44 -9.25 5.41
C TYR A 71 18.41 -8.13 4.99
N PRO A 72 19.32 -7.68 5.87
CA PRO A 72 20.22 -6.57 5.58
C PRO A 72 21.13 -6.84 4.37
N GLU A 73 21.55 -8.10 4.15
CA GLU A 73 22.37 -8.48 3.00
C GLU A 73 21.68 -8.32 1.62
N ASP A 74 20.35 -8.36 1.58
CA ASP A 74 19.56 -8.25 0.33
C ASP A 74 19.12 -6.80 0.06
N THR A 75 19.21 -5.89 1.05
CA THR A 75 18.76 -4.50 0.87
C THR A 75 19.67 -3.63 0.01
N ASP A 76 20.90 -4.06 -0.24
CA ASP A 76 21.83 -3.34 -1.13
C ASP A 76 21.48 -3.52 -2.61
N ASN A 77 20.59 -4.48 -2.92
CA ASN A 77 20.18 -4.88 -4.28
C ASN A 77 18.74 -4.46 -4.65
N LEU A 78 18.03 -3.74 -3.76
CA LEU A 78 16.64 -3.26 -3.91
C LEU A 78 16.60 -1.76 -4.25
#